data_AF-A0A7Z9TXL0-F1
#
_entry.id   AF-A0A7Z9TXL0-F1
#
_cell.length_a   1.000
_cell.length_b   1.000
_cell.length_c   1.000
_cell.angle_alpha   90.00
_cell.angle_beta   90.00
_cell.angle_gamma   90.00
#
_symmetry.space_group_name_H-M   'P 1'
#
loop_
_entity.id
_entity.type
_entity.pdbx_description
1 polymer ?
#
loop_
_entity_poly.entity_id
_entity_poly.type
_entity_poly.pdbx_seq_one_letter_code
_entity_poly.pdbx_strand_id
1 'polypeptide(L)'
;MTIATHLPQPEPTGNPVFESPDKLLHFVCFGMLGFLFMCSGWIRNVLLSWCIVALWAYVDEFTQDALPLNRAFSNVDLISGELGILAAYSWQGALQAPQLQHLKESIANVLASWKNWLYLGGIGAIVVFFTTGSFWFIFKGITGEQQSDPSFMAGILLSTIAVLFSLWKFGNIQINVLKHKKNMVLILVLTMGIAAMIAFAVPHTFVDTWVLSLFAIVLGCRMAWNSAT
;
A
#
# COMPACT_ATOMS: atom_id res chain seq x y z
N MET A 1 -1.80 -7.72 -8.49
CA MET A 1 -1.06 -7.00 -7.42
C MET A 1 -0.75 -7.92 -6.26
N THR A 2 -1.72 -8.65 -5.70
CA THR A 2 -1.44 -9.61 -4.61
C THR A 2 -0.54 -10.77 -5.04
N ILE A 3 -0.41 -11.09 -6.34
CA ILE A 3 0.63 -12.02 -6.82
C ILE A 3 2.06 -11.64 -6.34
N ALA A 4 2.33 -10.36 -6.06
CA ALA A 4 3.59 -9.91 -5.48
C ALA A 4 3.84 -10.47 -4.06
N THR A 5 2.79 -10.70 -3.26
CA THR A 5 2.88 -11.35 -1.94
C THR A 5 3.16 -12.84 -2.06
N HIS A 6 2.84 -13.46 -3.21
CA HIS A 6 3.03 -14.88 -3.49
C HIS A 6 4.38 -15.26 -4.11
N LEU A 7 5.35 -14.33 -4.18
CA LEU A 7 6.66 -14.67 -4.75
C LEU A 7 7.38 -15.74 -3.89
N PRO A 8 7.99 -16.77 -4.49
CA PRO A 8 8.67 -17.81 -3.72
C PRO A 8 9.83 -17.23 -2.91
N GLN A 9 9.99 -17.67 -1.66
CA GLN A 9 11.17 -17.33 -0.86
C GLN A 9 12.32 -18.33 -1.11
N PRO A 10 13.57 -17.86 -1.12
CA PRO A 10 14.73 -18.76 -1.19
C PRO A 10 14.75 -19.70 0.02
N GLU A 11 15.30 -20.91 -0.16
CA GLU A 11 15.43 -21.88 0.93
C GLU A 11 16.19 -21.27 2.12
N PRO A 12 15.78 -21.52 3.38
CA PRO A 12 16.45 -20.96 4.55
C PRO A 12 17.90 -21.47 4.64
N THR A 13 18.88 -20.62 4.35
CA THR A 13 20.31 -20.99 4.32
C THR A 13 21.03 -20.81 5.66
N GLY A 14 20.31 -20.56 6.76
CA GLY A 14 20.90 -20.37 8.10
C GLY A 14 21.66 -19.04 8.28
N ASN A 15 21.81 -18.24 7.23
CA ASN A 15 22.29 -16.87 7.31
C ASN A 15 21.14 -15.94 7.76
N PRO A 16 21.45 -14.81 8.44
CA PRO A 16 20.45 -13.79 8.73
C PRO A 16 19.97 -13.20 7.39
N VAL A 17 18.86 -13.75 6.89
CA VAL A 17 18.14 -13.16 5.78
C VAL A 17 17.63 -11.82 6.28
N PHE A 18 17.96 -10.74 5.57
CA PHE A 18 17.30 -9.47 5.79
C PHE A 18 15.80 -9.73 5.56
N GLU A 19 15.01 -9.80 6.63
CA GLU A 19 13.56 -9.99 6.50
C GLU A 19 13.06 -8.84 5.63
N SER A 20 12.68 -9.18 4.39
CA SER A 20 11.96 -8.28 3.50
C SER A 20 10.86 -7.58 4.32
N PRO A 21 10.57 -6.29 4.11
CA PRO A 21 9.43 -5.63 4.76
C PRO A 21 8.12 -6.13 4.14
N ASP A 22 7.89 -7.44 4.24
CA ASP A 22 6.81 -8.21 3.63
C ASP A 22 5.46 -7.66 4.09
N LYS A 23 5.38 -7.28 5.36
CA LYS A 23 4.23 -6.61 5.98
C LYS A 23 3.86 -5.31 5.28
N LEU A 24 4.85 -4.47 4.94
CA LEU A 24 4.61 -3.23 4.21
C LEU A 24 4.15 -3.50 2.77
N LEU A 25 4.70 -4.55 2.15
CA LEU A 25 4.27 -5.00 0.82
C LEU A 25 2.80 -5.45 0.85
N HIS A 26 2.41 -6.28 1.82
CA HIS A 26 1.02 -6.70 2.04
C HIS A 26 0.10 -5.49 2.25
N PHE A 27 0.48 -4.57 3.15
CA PHE A 27 -0.27 -3.35 3.41
C PHE A 27 -0.52 -2.54 2.13
N VAL A 28 0.51 -2.32 1.30
CA VAL A 28 0.38 -1.54 0.06
C VAL A 28 -0.45 -2.29 -0.98
N CYS A 29 -0.17 -3.57 -1.23
CA CYS A 29 -0.86 -4.36 -2.26
C CYS A 29 -2.35 -4.53 -1.95
N PHE A 30 -2.70 -4.85 -0.71
CA PHE A 30 -4.10 -5.00 -0.29
C PHE A 30 -4.82 -3.66 -0.15
N GLY A 31 -4.12 -2.60 0.27
CA GLY A 31 -4.69 -1.24 0.24
C GLY A 31 -5.00 -0.76 -1.17
N MET A 32 -4.10 -1.01 -2.14
CA MET A 32 -4.36 -0.73 -3.56
C MET A 32 -5.52 -1.57 -4.09
N LEU A 33 -5.59 -2.86 -3.75
CA LEU A 33 -6.71 -3.72 -4.14
C LEU A 33 -8.04 -3.17 -3.60
N GLY A 34 -8.11 -2.83 -2.32
CA GLY A 34 -9.28 -2.22 -1.69
C GLY A 34 -9.68 -0.91 -2.36
N PHE A 35 -8.70 -0.05 -2.67
CA PHE A 35 -8.95 1.19 -3.41
C PHE A 35 -9.54 0.95 -4.80
N LEU A 36 -8.96 0.03 -5.58
CA LEU A 36 -9.46 -0.28 -6.93
C LEU A 36 -10.85 -0.92 -6.89
N PHE A 37 -11.07 -1.83 -5.95
CA PHE A 37 -12.36 -2.51 -5.78
C PHE A 37 -13.45 -1.51 -5.38
N MET A 38 -13.14 -0.57 -4.49
CA MET A 38 -14.01 0.56 -4.18
C MET A 38 -14.34 1.41 -5.42
N CYS A 39 -13.34 1.77 -6.22
CA CYS A 39 -13.53 2.60 -7.40
C CYS A 39 -14.30 1.90 -8.53
N SER A 40 -14.35 0.57 -8.53
CA SER A 40 -15.09 -0.21 -9.54
C SER A 40 -16.60 0.00 -9.51
N GLY A 41 -17.15 0.39 -8.35
CA GLY A 41 -18.60 0.51 -8.15
C GLY A 41 -19.37 -0.81 -8.26
N TRP A 42 -18.68 -1.97 -8.33
CA TRP A 42 -19.31 -3.29 -8.44
C TRP A 42 -20.23 -3.59 -7.25
N ILE A 43 -19.84 -3.15 -6.06
CA ILE A 43 -20.61 -3.35 -4.82
C ILE A 43 -20.90 -2.00 -4.19
N ARG A 44 -22.18 -1.64 -4.10
CA ARG A 44 -22.62 -0.36 -3.52
C ARG A 44 -22.55 -0.34 -2.00
N ASN A 45 -22.70 -1.50 -1.37
CA ASN A 45 -22.58 -1.61 0.08
C ASN A 45 -21.10 -1.64 0.47
N VAL A 46 -20.64 -0.57 1.12
CA VAL A 46 -19.24 -0.37 1.53
C VAL A 46 -18.78 -1.47 2.49
N LEU A 47 -19.62 -1.89 3.44
CA LEU A 47 -19.27 -2.92 4.40
C LEU A 47 -19.12 -4.28 3.71
N LEU A 48 -20.05 -4.65 2.83
CA LEU A 48 -19.96 -5.88 2.05
C LEU A 48 -18.73 -5.88 1.13
N SER A 49 -18.44 -4.74 0.50
CA SER A 49 -17.26 -4.55 -0.34
C SER A 49 -15.99 -4.77 0.48
N TRP A 50 -15.90 -4.18 1.67
CA TRP A 50 -14.79 -4.37 2.61
C TRP A 50 -14.66 -5.85 3.01
N CYS A 51 -15.75 -6.50 3.42
CA CYS A 51 -15.74 -7.91 3.82
C CYS A 51 -15.22 -8.84 2.71
N ILE A 52 -15.53 -8.55 1.44
CA ILE A 52 -15.06 -9.37 0.31
C ILE A 52 -13.56 -9.22 0.10
N VAL A 53 -13.02 -7.99 0.19
CA VAL A 53 -11.58 -7.76 0.03
C VAL A 53 -10.80 -8.31 1.24
N ALA A 54 -11.36 -8.17 2.45
CA ALA A 54 -10.80 -8.77 3.67
C ALA A 54 -10.76 -10.31 3.58
N LEU A 55 -11.88 -10.93 3.16
CA LEU A 55 -11.92 -12.36 2.92
C LEU A 55 -10.92 -12.79 1.85
N TRP A 56 -10.70 -11.97 0.81
CA TRP A 56 -9.67 -12.22 -0.18
C TRP A 56 -8.27 -12.23 0.42
N ALA A 57 -7.94 -11.33 1.37
CA ALA A 57 -6.65 -11.36 2.06
C ALA A 57 -6.44 -12.67 2.84
N TYR A 58 -7.49 -13.18 3.49
CA TYR A 58 -7.44 -14.47 4.14
C TYR A 58 -7.22 -15.63 3.16
N VAL A 59 -7.92 -15.62 2.03
CA VAL A 59 -7.76 -16.64 0.97
C VAL A 59 -6.35 -16.60 0.39
N ASP A 60 -5.83 -15.41 0.10
CA ASP A 60 -4.48 -15.18 -0.44
C ASP A 60 -3.42 -15.80 0.51
N GLU A 61 -3.49 -15.50 1.81
CA GLU A 61 -2.55 -16.04 2.81
C GLU A 61 -2.69 -17.57 2.97
N PHE A 62 -3.93 -18.08 2.95
CA PHE A 62 -4.18 -19.52 3.00
C PHE A 62 -3.62 -20.24 1.77
N THR A 63 -3.76 -19.65 0.58
CA THR A 63 -3.20 -20.24 -0.64
C THR A 63 -1.69 -20.19 -0.69
N GLN A 64 -1.08 -19.16 -0.08
CA GLN A 64 0.38 -19.06 0.06
C GLN A 64 0.95 -20.22 0.91
N ASP A 65 0.28 -20.56 2.01
CA ASP A 65 0.65 -21.70 2.88
C ASP A 65 0.41 -23.06 2.21
N ALA A 66 -0.66 -23.18 1.43
CA ALA A 66 -1.01 -24.42 0.74
C ALA A 66 -0.11 -24.73 -0.46
N LEU A 67 0.56 -23.73 -1.03
CA LEU A 67 1.45 -23.88 -2.18
C LEU A 67 2.92 -24.08 -1.71
N PRO A 68 3.74 -24.82 -2.47
CA PRO A 68 5.14 -25.08 -2.12
C PRO A 68 6.03 -23.86 -2.42
N LEU A 69 5.74 -22.72 -1.77
CA LEU A 69 6.40 -21.43 -1.99
C LEU A 69 7.48 -21.12 -0.94
N ASN A 70 7.79 -22.08 -0.06
CA ASN A 70 8.63 -21.89 1.13
C ASN A 70 8.13 -20.75 2.04
N ARG A 71 6.81 -20.53 2.06
CA ARG A 71 6.15 -19.51 2.88
C ARG A 71 5.05 -20.17 3.70
N ALA A 72 5.03 -19.90 4.99
CA ALA A 72 3.99 -20.38 5.90
C ALA A 72 2.94 -19.28 6.10
N PHE A 73 1.76 -19.67 6.54
CA PHE A 73 0.71 -18.73 6.94
C PHE A 73 1.21 -17.77 8.02
N SER A 74 1.10 -16.46 7.76
CA SER A 74 1.53 -15.40 8.66
C SER A 74 0.35 -14.53 9.09
N ASN A 75 -0.01 -14.63 10.37
CA ASN A 75 -1.00 -13.73 10.98
C ASN A 75 -0.60 -12.26 10.84
N VAL A 76 0.69 -11.97 10.80
CA VAL A 76 1.19 -10.60 10.75
C VAL A 76 1.03 -10.01 9.35
N ASP A 77 1.23 -10.81 8.31
CA ASP A 77 1.05 -10.40 6.91
C ASP A 77 -0.44 -10.24 6.59
N LEU A 78 -1.30 -11.14 7.11
CA LEU A 78 -2.74 -10.99 7.07
C LEU A 78 -3.19 -9.67 7.73
N ILE A 79 -2.77 -9.41 8.98
CA ILE A 79 -3.15 -8.16 9.68
C ILE A 79 -2.63 -6.93 8.93
N SER A 80 -1.43 -7.00 8.35
CA SER A 80 -0.87 -5.90 7.55
C SER A 80 -1.69 -5.64 6.29
N GLY A 81 -2.14 -6.70 5.61
CA GLY A 81 -3.07 -6.61 4.49
C GLY A 81 -4.40 -5.97 4.89
N GLU A 82 -5.00 -6.43 5.98
CA GLU A 82 -6.25 -5.86 6.55
C GLU A 82 -6.11 -4.38 6.90
N LEU A 83 -4.99 -3.97 7.50
CA LEU A 83 -4.69 -2.56 7.77
C LEU A 83 -4.60 -1.74 6.49
N GLY A 84 -4.04 -2.31 5.42
CA GLY A 84 -4.00 -1.69 4.09
C GLY A 84 -5.41 -1.46 3.54
N ILE A 85 -6.26 -2.48 3.61
CA ILE A 85 -7.67 -2.39 3.19
C ILE A 85 -8.40 -1.32 4.04
N LEU A 86 -8.26 -1.37 5.36
CA LEU A 86 -8.84 -0.38 6.27
C LEU A 86 -8.39 1.05 5.96
N ALA A 87 -7.12 1.25 5.58
CA ALA A 87 -6.61 2.55 5.15
C ALA A 87 -7.36 3.06 3.91
N ALA A 88 -7.54 2.20 2.90
CA ALA A 88 -8.26 2.54 1.68
C ALA A 88 -9.75 2.87 1.94
N TYR A 89 -10.43 2.08 2.76
CA TYR A 89 -11.85 2.32 3.10
C TYR A 89 -12.04 3.53 4.03
N SER A 90 -11.07 3.82 4.90
CA SER A 90 -11.05 5.04 5.72
C SER A 90 -10.99 6.30 4.84
N TRP A 91 -10.24 6.21 3.73
CA TRP A 91 -10.20 7.26 2.72
C TRP A 91 -11.54 7.39 1.96
N GLN A 92 -12.20 6.29 1.64
CA GLN A 92 -13.56 6.32 1.06
C GLN A 92 -14.53 7.11 1.92
N GLY A 93 -14.55 6.82 3.22
CA GLY A 93 -15.42 7.49 4.17
C GLY A 93 -15.15 8.99 4.21
N ALA A 94 -13.88 9.41 4.12
CA ALA A 94 -13.51 10.82 4.04
C ALA A 94 -14.02 11.49 2.76
N LEU A 95 -13.89 10.83 1.60
CA LEU A 95 -14.35 11.35 0.31
C LEU A 95 -15.87 11.50 0.19
N GLN A 96 -16.67 11.01 1.15
CA GLN A 96 -18.12 11.25 1.17
C GLN A 96 -18.49 12.66 1.65
N ALA A 97 -17.56 13.40 2.26
CA ALA A 97 -17.81 14.76 2.70
C ALA A 97 -18.23 15.65 1.51
N PRO A 98 -19.26 16.51 1.64
CA PRO A 98 -19.77 17.33 0.54
C PRO A 98 -18.69 18.15 -0.17
N GLN A 99 -17.74 18.69 0.59
CA GLN A 99 -16.61 19.46 0.07
C GLN A 99 -15.60 18.67 -0.77
N LEU A 100 -15.60 17.33 -0.67
CA LEU A 100 -14.70 16.44 -1.41
C LEU A 100 -15.41 15.71 -2.57
N GLN A 101 -16.69 15.99 -2.83
CA GLN A 101 -17.43 15.37 -3.94
C GLN A 101 -16.76 15.62 -5.30
N HIS A 102 -16.32 16.85 -5.57
CA HIS A 102 -15.60 17.14 -6.81
C HIS A 102 -14.29 16.35 -6.93
N LEU A 103 -13.58 16.12 -5.83
CA LEU A 103 -12.37 15.29 -5.83
C LEU A 103 -12.72 13.83 -6.18
N LYS A 104 -13.77 13.30 -5.57
CA LYS A 104 -14.27 11.95 -5.83
C LYS A 104 -14.69 11.78 -7.30
N GLU A 105 -15.44 12.73 -7.85
CA GLU A 105 -15.86 12.73 -9.25
C GLU A 105 -14.68 12.82 -10.22
N SER A 106 -13.70 13.68 -9.94
CA SER A 106 -12.46 13.77 -10.74
C SER A 106 -11.71 12.43 -10.78
N ILE A 107 -11.57 11.75 -9.63
CA ILE A 107 -10.92 10.43 -9.57
C ILE A 107 -11.72 9.39 -10.35
N ALA A 108 -13.04 9.35 -10.17
CA ALA A 108 -13.92 8.43 -10.86
C ALA A 108 -13.84 8.61 -12.39
N ASN A 109 -13.83 9.86 -12.87
CA ASN A 109 -13.73 10.17 -14.29
C ASN A 109 -12.40 9.71 -14.90
N VAL A 110 -11.29 9.86 -14.17
CA VAL A 110 -9.98 9.36 -14.63
C VAL A 110 -10.01 7.83 -14.73
N LEU A 111 -10.55 7.14 -13.72
CA LEU A 111 -10.62 5.69 -13.66
C LEU A 111 -11.72 5.08 -14.56
N ALA A 112 -12.67 5.87 -15.07
CA ALA A 112 -13.67 5.39 -16.02
C ALA A 112 -13.09 5.14 -17.43
N SER A 113 -11.96 5.78 -17.76
CA SER A 113 -11.37 5.69 -19.10
C SER A 113 -10.36 4.55 -19.21
N TRP A 114 -10.65 3.58 -20.08
CA TRP A 114 -9.71 2.51 -20.47
C TRP A 114 -8.33 3.04 -20.90
N LYS A 115 -8.28 4.17 -21.62
CA LYS A 115 -7.00 4.76 -22.06
C LYS A 115 -6.16 5.17 -20.85
N ASN A 116 -6.79 5.73 -19.83
CA ASN A 116 -6.11 6.11 -18.60
C ASN A 116 -5.60 4.88 -17.85
N TRP A 117 -6.34 3.77 -17.85
CA TRP A 117 -5.85 2.50 -17.31
C TRP A 117 -4.60 1.98 -18.00
N LEU A 118 -4.54 2.06 -19.34
CA LEU A 118 -3.32 1.72 -20.07
C LEU A 118 -2.14 2.61 -19.68
N TYR A 119 -2.37 3.92 -19.54
CA TYR A 119 -1.30 4.84 -19.11
C TYR A 119 -0.86 4.58 -17.67
N LEU A 120 -1.79 4.44 -16.73
CA LEU A 120 -1.50 4.21 -15.32
C LEU A 120 -0.81 2.85 -15.12
N GLY A 121 -1.32 1.80 -15.76
CA GLY A 121 -0.72 0.47 -15.74
C GLY A 121 0.66 0.46 -16.40
N GLY A 122 0.81 1.12 -17.54
CA GLY A 122 2.09 1.25 -18.25
C GLY A 122 3.14 2.00 -17.45
N ILE A 123 2.79 3.16 -16.87
CA ILE A 123 3.67 3.91 -15.96
C ILE A 123 4.04 3.04 -14.77
N GLY A 124 3.05 2.38 -14.16
CA GLY A 124 3.28 1.51 -13.02
C GLY A 124 4.28 0.40 -13.32
N ALA A 125 4.10 -0.33 -14.42
CA ALA A 125 4.97 -1.43 -14.84
C ALA A 125 6.38 -0.95 -15.20
N ILE A 126 6.51 0.15 -15.95
CA ILE A 126 7.80 0.74 -16.32
C ILE A 126 8.55 1.16 -15.06
N VAL A 127 7.89 1.89 -14.16
CA VAL A 127 8.54 2.36 -12.93
C VAL A 127 8.99 1.20 -12.07
N VAL A 128 8.15 0.18 -11.80
CA VAL A 128 8.57 -1.01 -11.05
C VAL A 128 9.79 -1.65 -11.70
N PHE A 129 9.74 -1.93 -13.00
CA PHE A 129 10.82 -2.64 -13.69
C PHE A 129 12.17 -1.91 -13.59
N PHE A 130 12.19 -0.61 -13.92
CA PHE A 130 13.43 0.16 -13.90
C PHE A 130 13.95 0.41 -12.48
N THR A 131 13.06 0.71 -11.52
CA THR A 131 13.48 0.97 -10.15
C THR A 131 13.96 -0.31 -9.47
N THR A 132 13.24 -1.43 -9.59
CA THR A 132 13.69 -2.72 -9.06
C THR A 132 15.04 -3.12 -9.66
N GLY A 133 15.21 -3.02 -10.98
CA GLY A 133 16.50 -3.30 -11.61
C GLY A 133 17.63 -2.39 -11.09
N SER A 134 17.36 -1.09 -10.98
CA SER A 134 18.35 -0.10 -10.50
C SER A 134 18.77 -0.37 -9.05
N PHE A 135 17.81 -0.54 -8.14
CA PHE A 135 18.09 -0.85 -6.74
C PHE A 135 18.79 -2.19 -6.58
N TRP A 136 18.45 -3.18 -7.40
CA TRP A 136 19.11 -4.47 -7.39
C TRP A 136 20.60 -4.35 -7.74
N PHE A 137 20.94 -3.59 -8.78
CA PHE A 137 22.34 -3.32 -9.13
C PHE A 137 23.07 -2.51 -8.05
N ILE A 138 22.40 -1.50 -7.47
CA ILE A 138 22.98 -0.66 -6.41
C ILE A 138 23.27 -1.49 -5.16
N PHE A 139 22.30 -2.28 -4.68
CA PHE A 139 22.49 -3.11 -3.49
C PHE A 139 23.57 -4.15 -3.72
N LYS A 140 23.55 -4.84 -4.87
CA LYS A 140 24.62 -5.79 -5.22
C LYS A 140 26.00 -5.13 -5.24
N GLY A 141 26.10 -3.88 -5.71
CA GLY A 141 27.35 -3.13 -5.72
C GLY A 141 27.84 -2.69 -4.33
N ILE A 142 26.92 -2.43 -3.39
CA ILE A 142 27.25 -1.96 -2.04
C ILE A 142 27.50 -3.12 -1.08
N THR A 143 26.62 -4.11 -1.07
CA THR A 143 26.63 -5.20 -0.07
C THR A 143 27.33 -6.46 -0.58
N GLY A 144 27.57 -6.57 -1.89
CA GLY A 144 28.08 -7.80 -2.52
C GLY A 144 27.04 -8.92 -2.65
N GLU A 145 25.84 -8.74 -2.07
CA GLU A 145 24.77 -9.73 -2.03
C GLU A 145 23.58 -9.33 -2.91
N GLN A 146 22.82 -10.34 -3.35
CA GLN A 146 21.61 -10.11 -4.13
C GLN A 146 20.43 -9.79 -3.20
N GLN A 147 20.09 -8.50 -3.10
CA GLN A 147 18.99 -8.00 -2.28
C GLN A 147 17.73 -7.78 -3.17
N SER A 148 17.14 -8.88 -3.64
CA SER A 148 16.00 -8.85 -4.57
C SER A 148 14.73 -8.29 -3.94
N ASP A 149 14.40 -8.71 -2.72
CA ASP A 149 13.13 -8.33 -2.08
C ASP A 149 13.07 -6.84 -1.72
N PRO A 150 14.11 -6.23 -1.10
CA PRO A 150 14.12 -4.79 -0.84
C PRO A 150 14.07 -3.95 -2.13
N SER A 151 14.71 -4.44 -3.20
CA SER A 151 14.67 -3.78 -4.52
C SER A 151 13.28 -3.82 -5.15
N PHE A 152 12.59 -4.96 -5.03
CA PHE A 152 11.24 -5.13 -5.53
C PHE A 152 10.24 -4.27 -4.76
N MET A 153 10.35 -4.24 -3.43
CA MET A 153 9.54 -3.37 -2.58
C MET A 153 9.74 -1.89 -2.93
N ALA A 154 11.00 -1.43 -3.04
CA ALA A 154 11.29 -0.05 -3.44
C ALA A 154 10.64 0.29 -4.78
N GLY A 155 10.63 -0.66 -5.73
CA GLY A 155 9.99 -0.46 -7.01
C GLY A 155 8.47 -0.38 -6.94
N ILE A 156 7.81 -1.20 -6.13
CA ILE A 156 6.37 -1.09 -5.88
C ILE A 156 6.02 0.24 -5.23
N LEU A 157 6.78 0.69 -4.23
CA LEU A 157 6.53 1.97 -3.54
C LEU A 157 6.66 3.16 -4.50
N LEU A 158 7.75 3.22 -5.27
CA LEU A 158 7.97 4.29 -6.24
C LEU A 158 6.94 4.26 -7.37
N SER A 159 6.53 3.06 -7.80
CA SER A 159 5.46 2.89 -8.78
C SER A 159 4.12 3.39 -8.27
N THR A 160 3.74 3.05 -7.04
CA THR A 160 2.53 3.57 -6.40
C THR A 160 2.54 5.09 -6.34
N ILE A 161 3.67 5.71 -5.96
CA ILE A 161 3.83 7.17 -5.97
C ILE A 161 3.66 7.75 -7.38
N ALA A 162 4.31 7.14 -8.39
CA ALA A 162 4.22 7.61 -9.77
C ALA A 162 2.80 7.49 -10.35
N VAL A 163 2.09 6.40 -10.05
CA VAL A 163 0.69 6.20 -10.45
C VAL A 163 -0.22 7.22 -9.75
N LEU A 164 -0.06 7.45 -8.45
CA LEU A 164 -0.81 8.47 -7.72
C LEU A 164 -0.54 9.89 -8.25
N PHE A 165 0.71 10.19 -8.59
CA PHE A 165 1.08 11.47 -9.21
C PHE A 165 0.45 11.63 -10.61
N SER A 166 0.37 10.55 -11.38
CA SER A 166 -0.26 10.54 -12.70
C SER A 166 -1.78 10.73 -12.58
N LEU A 167 -2.43 10.07 -11.61
CA LEU A 167 -3.84 10.31 -11.27
C LEU A 167 -4.09 11.77 -10.90
N TRP A 168 -3.22 12.35 -10.07
CA TRP A 168 -3.28 13.76 -9.68
C TRP A 168 -3.21 14.70 -10.88
N LYS A 169 -2.35 14.40 -11.85
CA LYS A 169 -2.18 15.18 -13.09
C LYS A 169 -3.37 15.01 -14.06
N PHE A 170 -3.83 13.78 -14.30
CA PHE A 170 -4.91 13.51 -15.24
C PHE A 170 -6.26 14.01 -14.76
N GLY A 171 -6.54 13.99 -13.46
CA GLY A 171 -7.80 14.45 -12.91
C GLY A 171 -7.91 15.96 -12.73
N ASN A 172 -6.87 16.74 -13.11
CA ASN A 172 -6.73 18.17 -12.81
C ASN A 172 -7.03 18.50 -11.33
N ILE A 173 -6.58 17.61 -10.43
CA ILE A 173 -6.96 17.60 -9.01
C ILE A 173 -6.23 18.71 -8.21
N GLN A 174 -5.32 19.45 -8.87
CA GLN A 174 -4.37 20.37 -8.26
C GLN A 174 -5.02 21.42 -7.34
N ILE A 175 -6.07 22.09 -7.83
CA ILE A 175 -6.70 23.21 -7.12
C ILE A 175 -7.39 22.74 -5.82
N ASN A 176 -8.06 21.58 -5.87
CA ASN A 176 -8.82 21.04 -4.74
C ASN A 176 -7.90 20.45 -3.65
N VAL A 177 -6.82 19.77 -4.05
CA VAL A 177 -5.87 19.20 -3.08
C VAL A 177 -5.04 20.27 -2.38
N LEU A 178 -4.65 21.35 -3.06
CA LEU A 178 -3.88 22.45 -2.45
C LEU A 178 -4.62 23.10 -1.28
N LYS A 179 -5.94 23.23 -1.37
CA LYS A 179 -6.79 23.82 -0.32
C LYS A 179 -6.81 22.99 0.96
N HIS A 180 -6.73 21.66 0.83
CA HIS A 180 -6.84 20.73 1.96
C HIS A 180 -5.48 20.23 2.47
N LYS A 181 -4.44 20.31 1.64
CA LYS A 181 -3.07 19.84 1.95
C LYS A 181 -2.50 20.47 3.22
N LYS A 182 -2.73 21.76 3.47
CA LYS A 182 -2.10 22.49 4.58
C LYS A 182 -2.44 21.89 5.95
N ASN A 183 -3.66 21.40 6.12
CA ASN A 183 -4.14 20.83 7.39
C ASN A 183 -3.73 19.36 7.57
N MET A 184 -3.53 18.65 6.45
CA MET A 184 -3.17 17.23 6.47
C MET A 184 -1.68 16.97 6.70
N VAL A 185 -0.81 17.82 6.12
CA VAL A 185 0.65 17.57 6.09
C VAL A 185 1.23 17.42 7.49
N LEU A 186 0.85 18.27 8.44
CA LEU A 186 1.39 18.21 9.80
C LEU A 186 1.04 16.89 10.49
N ILE A 187 -0.22 16.46 10.40
CA ILE A 187 -0.71 15.22 11.02
C ILE A 187 -0.02 14.01 10.38
N LEU A 188 0.12 13.99 9.05
CA LEU A 188 0.79 12.91 8.33
C LEU A 188 2.28 12.82 8.68
N VAL A 189 3.00 13.95 8.71
CA VAL A 189 4.43 13.95 9.09
C VAL A 189 4.62 13.49 10.52
N LEU A 190 3.78 13.96 11.45
CA LEU A 190 3.87 13.58 12.86
C LEU A 190 3.58 12.08 13.07
N THR A 191 2.55 11.55 12.41
CA THR A 191 2.18 10.14 12.51
C THR A 191 3.18 9.21 11.83
N MET A 192 3.77 9.61 10.70
CA MET A 192 4.91 8.91 10.09
C MET A 192 6.14 8.90 11.02
N GLY A 193 6.42 10.02 11.70
CA GLY A 193 7.48 10.10 12.70
C GLY A 193 7.25 9.17 13.89
N ILE A 194 6.04 9.15 14.44
CA ILE A 194 5.65 8.22 15.52
C ILE A 194 5.74 6.77 15.04
N ALA A 195 5.27 6.45 13.84
CA ALA A 195 5.34 5.11 13.29
C ALA A 195 6.79 4.63 13.13
N ALA A 196 7.70 5.50 12.68
CA ALA A 196 9.12 5.20 12.64
C ALA A 196 9.67 4.95 14.06
N MET A 197 9.34 5.81 15.02
CA MET A 197 9.77 5.63 16.42
C MET A 197 9.28 4.30 17.02
N ILE A 198 8.03 3.90 16.76
CA ILE A 198 7.48 2.62 17.23
C ILE A 198 8.26 1.44 16.65
N ALA A 199 8.61 1.51 15.35
CA ALA A 199 9.38 0.46 14.69
C ALA A 199 10.78 0.28 15.29
N PHE A 200 11.42 1.38 15.74
CA PHE A 200 12.79 1.34 16.29
C PHE A 200 12.87 1.21 17.81
N ALA A 201 11.88 1.68 18.56
CA ALA A 201 11.96 1.81 20.02
C ALA A 201 11.28 0.67 20.80
N VAL A 202 10.34 -0.05 20.19
CA VAL A 202 9.63 -1.13 20.85
C VAL A 202 10.39 -2.45 20.66
N PRO A 203 10.70 -3.20 21.73
CA PRO A 203 11.27 -4.53 21.59
C PRO A 203 10.32 -5.48 20.86
N HIS A 204 10.79 -6.20 19.83
CA HIS A 204 10.03 -7.17 19.04
C HIS A 204 9.55 -8.42 19.83
N THR A 205 9.65 -8.41 21.16
CA THR A 205 9.50 -9.60 22.01
C THR A 205 8.06 -9.92 22.39
N PHE A 206 7.11 -9.00 22.23
CA PHE A 206 5.71 -9.21 22.65
C PHE A 206 4.65 -8.77 21.62
N VAL A 207 4.97 -7.82 20.75
CA VAL A 207 4.07 -7.33 19.70
C VAL A 207 4.89 -7.04 18.45
N ASP A 208 4.35 -7.38 17.29
CA ASP A 208 4.99 -7.03 16.03
C ASP A 208 4.97 -5.52 15.81
N THR A 209 6.11 -4.88 16.03
CA THR A 209 6.24 -3.43 16.04
C THR A 209 5.90 -2.82 14.68
N TRP A 210 6.09 -3.56 13.59
CA TRP A 210 5.72 -3.16 12.25
C TRP A 210 4.21 -3.00 12.10
N VAL A 211 3.41 -3.90 12.68
CA VAL A 211 1.94 -3.80 12.67
C VAL A 211 1.48 -2.58 13.45
N LEU A 212 2.10 -2.31 14.61
CA LEU A 212 1.80 -1.11 15.40
C LEU A 212 2.15 0.18 14.63
N SER A 213 3.28 0.18 13.92
CA SER A 213 3.67 1.30 13.05
C SER A 213 2.68 1.50 11.91
N LEU A 214 2.23 0.43 11.24
CA LEU A 214 1.21 0.51 10.20
C LEU A 214 -0.12 1.01 10.76
N PHE A 215 -0.53 0.54 11.93
CA PHE A 215 -1.75 1.01 12.60
C PHE A 215 -1.67 2.51 12.93
N ALA A 216 -0.53 2.99 13.43
CA ALA A 216 -0.30 4.42 13.66
C ALA A 216 -0.43 5.25 12.37
N ILE A 217 0.04 4.72 11.24
CA ILE A 217 -0.14 5.35 9.91
C ILE A 217 -1.62 5.40 9.52
N VAL A 218 -2.37 4.32 9.71
CA VAL A 218 -3.82 4.28 9.40
C VAL A 218 -4.57 5.33 10.22
N LEU A 219 -4.30 5.41 11.52
CA LEU A 219 -4.89 6.42 12.40
C LEU A 219 -4.52 7.84 11.96
N GLY A 220 -3.24 8.07 11.65
CA GLY A 220 -2.76 9.36 11.16
C GLY A 220 -3.45 9.81 9.87
N CYS A 221 -3.61 8.89 8.92
CA CYS A 221 -4.36 9.11 7.69
C CYS A 221 -5.83 9.48 7.98
N ARG A 222 -6.49 8.76 8.89
CA ARG A 222 -7.88 9.05 9.29
C ARG A 222 -8.01 10.43 9.95
N MET A 223 -7.11 10.77 10.87
CA MET A 223 -7.08 12.07 11.53
C MET A 223 -6.81 13.21 10.55
N ALA A 224 -5.90 13.02 9.60
CA ALA A 224 -5.61 13.99 8.56
C ALA A 224 -6.85 14.29 7.72
N TRP A 225 -7.60 13.26 7.35
CA TRP A 225 -8.86 13.41 6.63
C TRP A 225 -9.92 14.16 7.43
N ASN A 226 -10.10 13.84 8.71
CA ASN A 226 -11.02 14.58 9.57
C ASN A 226 -10.64 16.05 9.73
N SER A 227 -9.35 16.40 9.64
CA SER A 227 -8.89 17.80 9.71
C SER A 227 -8.99 18.54 8.36
N ALA A 228 -9.12 17.80 7.27
CA ALA A 228 -9.28 18.34 5.92
C ALA A 228 -10.74 18.64 5.58
N THR A 229 -11.66 17.95 6.25
CA THR A 229 -13.11 18.11 6.15
C THR A 229 -13.67 18.98 7.26
#